data_AF-A0A952JYQ4-F1
#
_entry.id   AF-A0A952JYQ4-F1
#
_cell.length_a   1.000
_cell.length_b   1.000
_cell.length_c   1.000
_cell.angle_alpha   90.00
_cell.angle_beta   90.00
_cell.angle_gamma   90.00
#
_symmetry.space_group_name_H-M   'P 1'
#
loop_
_entity.id
_entity.type
_entity.pdbx_description
1 polymer ?
#
loop_
_entity_poly.entity_id
_entity_poly.type
_entity_poly.pdbx_seq_one_letter_code
_entity_poly.pdbx_strand_id
1 'polypeptide(L)'
;RVELLYSNPESPPDEAGLELYCGRCHAAKIHFASIILNEGRVPSTSDAAGHAGMVLGLIEVLREELFPISKTDLLTLAYEHLTKLKLLLSDVPKPLLAAYLPLVIAEPFLKRFEKGYTSQQAEPASWHILWRMMRGSI
;
A
#
# COMPACT_ATOMS: atom_id res chain seq x y z
N ARG A 1 -10.63 -22.68 11.13
CA ARG A 1 -10.25 -21.69 12.16
C ARG A 1 -10.33 -20.30 11.54
N VAL A 2 -11.55 -19.74 11.46
CA VAL A 2 -11.85 -18.38 10.98
C VAL A 2 -12.37 -17.65 12.20
N GLU A 3 -11.44 -17.23 13.07
CA GLU A 3 -11.75 -16.61 14.37
C GLU A 3 -11.28 -15.14 14.43
N LEU A 4 -10.75 -14.59 13.34
CA LEU A 4 -10.06 -13.28 13.34
C LEU A 4 -10.84 -12.15 12.65
N LEU A 5 -12.04 -12.38 12.10
CA LEU A 5 -12.77 -11.35 11.34
C LEU A 5 -13.99 -10.76 12.05
N TYR A 6 -14.42 -11.32 13.18
CA TYR A 6 -15.62 -10.85 13.92
C TYR A 6 -15.47 -10.76 15.44
N SER A 7 -14.29 -11.03 15.99
CA SER A 7 -13.96 -10.54 17.32
C SER A 7 -13.75 -9.04 17.20
N ASN A 8 -14.74 -8.26 17.65
CA ASN A 8 -14.52 -6.86 18.03
C ASN A 8 -13.24 -6.83 18.88
N PRO A 9 -12.12 -6.31 18.38
CA PRO A 9 -10.90 -6.44 19.14
C PRO A 9 -11.04 -5.38 20.22
N GLU A 10 -11.18 -5.81 21.48
CA GLU A 10 -11.17 -4.90 22.64
C GLU A 10 -9.86 -4.09 22.73
N SER A 11 -8.90 -4.35 21.83
CA SER A 11 -7.68 -3.56 21.63
C SER A 11 -7.37 -3.45 20.13
N PRO A 12 -6.94 -2.28 19.64
CA PRO A 12 -6.46 -2.14 18.26
C PRO A 12 -5.36 -3.18 17.94
N PRO A 13 -5.22 -3.62 16.67
CA PRO A 13 -4.20 -4.60 16.30
C PRO A 13 -2.80 -4.08 16.62
N ASP A 14 -1.93 -4.96 17.10
CA ASP A 14 -0.50 -4.69 17.19
C ASP A 14 0.12 -4.60 15.77
N GLU A 15 1.41 -4.26 15.68
CA GLU A 15 2.11 -4.11 14.41
C GLU A 15 1.97 -5.35 13.51
N ALA A 16 2.15 -6.54 14.08
CA ALA A 16 1.99 -7.81 13.37
C ALA A 16 0.56 -8.04 12.88
N GLY A 17 -0.45 -7.70 13.68
CA GLY A 17 -1.86 -7.73 13.28
C GLY A 17 -2.15 -6.77 12.14
N LEU A 18 -1.54 -5.58 12.17
CA LEU A 18 -1.67 -4.57 11.13
C LEU A 18 -1.02 -5.02 9.81
N GLU A 19 0.18 -5.59 9.86
CA GLU A 19 0.85 -6.17 8.70
C GLU A 19 -0.01 -7.25 8.04
N LEU A 20 -0.58 -8.15 8.85
CA LEU A 20 -1.45 -9.21 8.33
C LEU A 20 -2.72 -8.65 7.69
N TYR A 21 -3.32 -7.63 8.29
CA TYR A 21 -4.52 -6.97 7.79
C TYR A 21 -4.25 -6.24 6.46
N CYS A 22 -3.31 -5.29 6.45
CA CYS A 22 -2.98 -4.49 5.26
C CYS A 22 -2.43 -5.37 4.13
N GLY A 23 -1.54 -6.31 4.46
CA GLY A 23 -0.94 -7.22 3.49
C GLY A 23 -1.98 -8.10 2.80
N ARG A 24 -2.94 -8.68 3.53
CA ARG A 24 -3.93 -9.58 2.91
C ARG A 24 -5.04 -8.85 2.16
N CYS A 25 -5.57 -7.77 2.72
CA CYS A 25 -6.74 -7.09 2.15
C CYS A 25 -6.40 -6.30 0.89
N HIS A 26 -5.24 -5.64 0.86
CA HIS A 26 -4.89 -4.73 -0.23
C HIS A 26 -4.05 -5.40 -1.30
N ALA A 27 -3.21 -6.39 -0.96
CA ALA A 27 -2.42 -7.10 -1.96
C ALA A 27 -3.30 -7.89 -2.94
N ALA A 28 -4.45 -8.41 -2.49
CA ALA A 28 -5.38 -9.14 -3.34
C ALA A 28 -5.80 -8.32 -4.58
N LYS A 29 -6.01 -7.00 -4.42
CA LYS A 29 -6.36 -6.09 -5.52
C LYS A 29 -5.25 -6.02 -6.57
N ILE A 30 -4.00 -5.89 -6.11
CA ILE A 30 -2.81 -5.83 -6.98
C ILE A 30 -2.60 -7.18 -7.67
N HIS A 31 -2.75 -8.29 -6.95
CA HIS A 31 -2.67 -9.64 -7.51
C HIS A 31 -3.70 -9.89 -8.61
N PHE A 32 -4.98 -9.57 -8.38
CA PHE A 32 -6.01 -9.75 -9.40
C PHE A 32 -5.75 -8.88 -10.62
N ALA A 33 -5.32 -7.63 -10.43
CA ALA A 33 -4.93 -6.76 -11.54
C ALA A 33 -3.75 -7.35 -12.33
N SER A 34 -2.71 -7.86 -11.67
CA SER A 34 -1.57 -8.51 -12.32
C SER A 34 -1.99 -9.79 -13.06
N ILE A 35 -2.90 -10.59 -12.53
CA ILE A 35 -3.44 -11.78 -13.21
C ILE A 35 -4.23 -11.39 -14.46
N ILE A 36 -5.09 -10.36 -14.37
CA ILE A 36 -5.86 -9.85 -15.51
C ILE A 36 -4.92 -9.38 -16.62
N LEU A 37 -3.89 -8.59 -16.26
CA LEU A 37 -2.88 -8.10 -17.20
C LEU A 37 -1.99 -9.22 -17.76
N ASN A 38 -1.87 -10.35 -17.05
CA ASN A 38 -1.14 -11.54 -17.46
C ASN A 38 -2.03 -12.60 -18.12
N GLU A 39 -3.17 -12.19 -18.69
CA GLU A 39 -4.09 -13.06 -19.43
C GLU A 39 -4.60 -14.26 -18.59
N GLY A 40 -4.85 -14.03 -17.30
CA GLY A 40 -5.31 -15.06 -16.37
C GLY A 40 -4.21 -15.95 -15.79
N ARG A 41 -2.95 -15.82 -16.23
CA ARG A 41 -1.82 -16.58 -15.69
C ARG A 41 -1.33 -15.94 -14.39
N VAL A 42 -0.95 -16.77 -13.42
CA VAL A 42 -0.37 -16.29 -12.16
C VAL A 42 1.03 -15.73 -12.41
N PRO A 43 1.28 -14.43 -12.18
CA PRO A 43 2.60 -13.84 -12.34
C PRO A 43 3.46 -14.03 -11.09
N SER A 44 4.77 -14.16 -11.27
CA SER A 44 5.76 -14.25 -10.17
C SER A 44 6.05 -12.88 -9.53
N THR A 45 5.02 -12.13 -9.16
CA THR A 45 5.13 -10.77 -8.59
C THR A 45 4.52 -10.69 -7.19
N SER A 46 4.48 -11.83 -6.47
CA SER A 46 3.78 -11.96 -5.20
C SER A 46 4.34 -11.07 -4.10
N ASP A 47 5.67 -11.04 -3.95
CA ASP A 47 6.31 -10.21 -2.94
C ASP A 47 6.07 -8.72 -3.22
N ALA A 48 6.20 -8.30 -4.47
CA ALA A 48 5.90 -6.92 -4.89
C ALA A 48 4.43 -6.56 -4.59
N ALA A 49 3.48 -7.45 -4.91
CA ALA A 49 2.06 -7.23 -4.62
C ALA A 49 1.77 -7.14 -3.12
N GLY A 50 2.43 -7.97 -2.30
CA GLY A 50 2.37 -7.93 -0.84
C GLY A 50 2.84 -6.59 -0.26
N HIS A 51 4.04 -6.13 -0.66
CA HIS A 51 4.54 -4.83 -0.22
C HIS A 51 3.71 -3.65 -0.74
N ALA A 52 3.19 -3.74 -1.97
CA ALA A 52 2.28 -2.73 -2.51
C ALA A 52 0.97 -2.65 -1.71
N GLY A 53 0.40 -3.80 -1.34
CA GLY A 53 -0.77 -3.89 -0.47
C GLY A 53 -0.51 -3.24 0.89
N MET A 54 0.62 -3.54 1.51
CA MET A 54 1.04 -2.95 2.78
C MET A 54 1.09 -1.41 2.72
N VAL A 55 1.75 -0.85 1.71
CA VAL A 55 1.86 0.60 1.56
C VAL A 55 0.48 1.25 1.39
N LEU A 56 -0.40 0.69 0.55
CA LEU A 56 -1.74 1.24 0.35
C LEU A 56 -2.62 1.12 1.60
N GLY A 57 -2.57 -0.03 2.27
CA GLY A 57 -3.33 -0.25 3.50
C GLY A 57 -2.89 0.68 4.63
N LEU A 58 -1.58 0.90 4.80
CA LEU A 58 -1.06 1.83 5.79
C LEU A 58 -1.45 3.28 5.47
N ILE A 59 -1.47 3.67 4.19
CA ILE A 59 -1.99 5.00 3.78
C ILE A 59 -3.47 5.15 4.15
N GLU A 60 -4.29 4.11 3.97
CA GLU A 60 -5.70 4.13 4.41
C GLU A 60 -5.81 4.29 5.93
N VAL A 61 -5.01 3.56 6.72
CA VAL A 61 -4.98 3.75 8.18
C VAL A 61 -4.55 5.17 8.57
N LEU A 62 -3.56 5.72 7.88
CA LEU A 62 -3.11 7.09 8.09
C LEU A 62 -4.19 8.13 7.70
N ARG A 63 -5.04 7.83 6.71
CA ARG A 63 -6.15 8.70 6.29
C ARG A 63 -7.23 8.83 7.33
N GLU A 64 -7.55 7.72 7.99
CA GLU A 64 -8.57 7.68 9.05
C GLU A 64 -8.13 8.43 10.32
N GLU A 65 -6.82 8.73 10.46
CA GLU A 65 -6.22 9.36 11.64
C GLU A 65 -6.55 8.64 12.97
N LEU A 66 -6.95 7.37 12.89
CA LEU A 66 -7.21 6.47 14.01
C LEU A 66 -6.10 5.43 14.06
N PHE A 67 -5.05 5.72 14.83
CA PHE A 67 -3.82 4.93 14.79
C PHE A 67 -3.85 3.79 15.80
N PRO A 68 -3.78 2.52 15.35
CA PRO A 68 -3.72 1.37 16.25
C PRO A 68 -2.36 1.22 16.95
N ILE A 69 -1.31 1.80 16.36
CA ILE A 69 0.05 1.94 16.90
C ILE A 69 0.48 3.41 16.76
N SER A 70 1.71 3.78 17.16
CA SER A 70 2.13 5.18 17.04
C SER A 70 2.21 5.65 15.58
N LYS A 71 1.96 6.94 15.34
CA LYS A 71 2.09 7.55 14.00
C LYS A 71 3.48 7.34 13.40
N THR A 72 4.52 7.39 14.23
CA THR A 72 5.91 7.21 13.81
C THR A 72 6.16 5.77 13.37
N ASP A 73 5.59 4.79 14.07
CA ASP A 73 5.74 3.37 13.72
C ASP A 73 5.00 3.07 12.41
N LEU A 74 3.79 3.62 12.22
CA LEU A 74 3.06 3.52 10.95
C LEU A 74 3.86 4.08 9.78
N LEU A 75 4.49 5.25 9.94
CA LEU A 75 5.33 5.86 8.90
C LEU A 75 6.58 5.02 8.64
N THR A 76 7.23 4.52 9.69
CA THR A 76 8.40 3.63 9.58
C THR A 76 8.05 2.41 8.76
N LEU A 77 6.98 1.70 9.14
CA LEU A 77 6.52 0.51 8.45
C LEU A 77 6.14 0.80 6.99
N ALA A 78 5.45 1.91 6.72
CA ALA A 78 5.09 2.31 5.36
C ALA A 78 6.33 2.56 4.49
N TYR A 79 7.35 3.24 5.02
CA TYR A 79 8.59 3.49 4.29
C TYR A 79 9.44 2.24 4.09
N GLU A 80 9.48 1.32 5.06
CA GLU A 80 10.16 0.03 4.90
C GLU A 80 9.55 -0.80 3.77
N HIS A 81 8.22 -0.94 3.75
CA HIS A 81 7.53 -1.66 2.67
C HIS A 81 7.65 -0.94 1.33
N LEU A 82 7.62 0.40 1.30
CA LEU A 82 7.83 1.17 0.08
C LEU A 82 9.26 0.97 -0.47
N THR A 83 10.27 0.88 0.40
CA THR A 83 11.66 0.62 0.01
C THR A 83 11.80 -0.77 -0.58
N LYS A 84 11.29 -1.81 0.10
CA LYS A 84 11.30 -3.20 -0.40
C LYS A 84 10.54 -3.31 -1.73
N LEU A 85 9.38 -2.66 -1.85
CA LEU A 85 8.60 -2.62 -3.09
C LEU A 85 9.41 -2.07 -4.25
N LYS A 86 10.07 -0.92 -4.08
CA LYS A 86 10.84 -0.29 -5.16
C LYS A 86 11.95 -1.19 -5.70
N LEU A 87 12.59 -1.95 -4.81
CA LEU A 87 13.58 -2.96 -5.21
C LEU A 87 12.92 -4.07 -6.04
N LEU A 88 11.76 -4.55 -5.63
CA LEU A 88 11.05 -5.64 -6.32
C LEU A 88 10.41 -5.19 -7.64
N LEU A 89 10.06 -3.90 -7.78
CA LEU A 89 9.46 -3.36 -9.00
C LEU A 89 10.38 -3.46 -10.22
N SER A 90 11.71 -3.56 -10.06
CA SER A 90 12.62 -3.78 -11.19
C SER A 90 12.42 -5.14 -11.85
N ASP A 91 11.93 -6.13 -11.09
CA ASP A 91 11.75 -7.50 -11.54
C ASP A 91 10.32 -7.76 -12.04
N VAL A 92 9.41 -6.79 -11.86
CA VAL A 92 8.04 -6.87 -12.37
C VAL A 92 8.04 -6.73 -13.90
N PRO A 93 7.50 -7.71 -14.65
CA PRO A 93 7.38 -7.60 -16.11
C PRO A 93 6.62 -6.33 -16.50
N LYS A 94 7.13 -5.61 -17.51
CA LYS A 94 6.56 -4.32 -17.96
C LYS A 94 5.04 -4.33 -18.18
N PRO A 95 4.43 -5.36 -18.80
CA PRO A 95 2.97 -5.41 -18.97
C PRO A 95 2.18 -5.38 -17.67
N LEU A 96 2.80 -5.77 -16.55
CA LEU A 96 2.17 -5.87 -15.25
C LEU A 96 2.36 -4.63 -14.38
N LEU A 97 3.27 -3.71 -14.75
CA LEU A 97 3.53 -2.48 -13.98
C LEU A 97 2.27 -1.61 -13.83
N ALA A 98 1.31 -1.70 -14.76
CA ALA A 98 0.03 -1.01 -14.66
C ALA A 98 -0.76 -1.37 -13.39
N ALA A 99 -0.63 -2.61 -12.88
CA ALA A 99 -1.27 -3.04 -11.64
C ALA A 99 -0.76 -2.27 -10.41
N TYR A 100 0.46 -1.71 -10.49
CA TYR A 100 1.12 -1.03 -9.38
C TYR A 100 0.95 0.49 -9.44
N LEU A 101 0.37 1.06 -10.50
CA LEU A 101 0.17 2.51 -10.63
C LEU A 101 -0.62 3.20 -9.49
N PRO A 102 -1.51 2.53 -8.73
CA PRO A 102 -2.07 3.15 -7.53
C PRO A 102 -1.02 3.63 -6.50
N LEU A 103 0.20 3.05 -6.51
CA LEU A 103 1.29 3.42 -5.59
C LEU A 103 1.90 4.79 -5.85
N VAL A 104 1.58 5.46 -6.96
CA VAL A 104 2.14 6.79 -7.26
C VAL A 104 1.81 7.85 -6.20
N ILE A 105 0.80 7.60 -5.36
CA ILE A 105 0.41 8.47 -4.24
C ILE A 105 1.32 8.30 -3.02
N ALA A 106 2.03 7.17 -2.89
CA ALA A 106 2.63 6.75 -1.63
C ALA A 106 3.68 7.72 -1.13
N GLU A 107 4.72 7.96 -1.93
CA GLU A 107 5.75 8.94 -1.57
C GLU A 107 5.20 10.34 -1.26
N PRO A 108 4.41 10.99 -2.14
CA PRO A 108 3.97 12.36 -1.87
C PRO A 108 3.06 12.46 -0.65
N PHE A 109 2.21 11.46 -0.40
CA PHE A 109 1.39 11.40 0.79
C PHE A 109 2.24 11.25 2.06
N LEU A 110 3.08 10.22 2.13
CA LEU A 110 3.92 9.92 3.31
C LEU A 110 4.83 11.11 3.65
N LYS A 111 5.47 11.73 2.64
CA LYS A 111 6.35 12.90 2.85
C LYS A 111 5.62 14.13 3.41
N ARG A 112 4.35 14.34 3.07
CA ARG A 112 3.56 15.45 3.64
C ARG A 112 3.06 15.11 5.03
N PHE A 113 2.55 13.90 5.20
CA PHE A 113 2.05 13.44 6.49
C PHE A 113 3.14 13.44 7.58
N GLU A 114 4.34 12.99 7.22
CA GLU A 114 5.54 13.05 8.08
C GLU A 114 5.90 14.48 8.50
N LYS A 115 5.66 15.47 7.64
CA LYS A 115 5.86 16.90 7.95
C LYS A 115 4.78 17.49 8.87
N GLY A 116 3.82 16.69 9.32
CA GLY A 116 2.75 17.11 10.24
C GLY A 116 1.49 17.65 9.56
N TYR A 117 1.33 17.42 8.25
CA TYR A 117 0.10 17.74 7.54
C TYR A 117 -1.01 16.78 8.00
N THR A 118 -2.26 17.26 8.06
CA THR A 118 -3.41 16.35 8.24
C THR A 118 -3.54 15.41 7.04
N SER A 119 -4.30 14.33 7.17
CA SER A 119 -4.54 13.39 6.09
C SER A 119 -5.07 14.07 4.83
N GLN A 120 -6.04 14.98 5.00
CA GLN A 120 -6.63 15.76 3.92
C GLN A 120 -5.62 16.67 3.22
N GLN A 121 -4.68 17.27 3.97
CA GLN A 121 -3.65 18.14 3.40
C GLN A 121 -2.49 17.33 2.77
N ALA A 122 -2.28 16.08 3.21
CA ALA A 122 -1.26 15.19 2.66
C ALA A 122 -1.64 14.64 1.28
N GLU A 123 -2.93 14.57 0.96
CA GLU A 123 -3.41 14.11 -0.35
C GLU A 123 -2.81 14.93 -1.51
N PRO A 124 -2.18 14.26 -2.49
CA PRO A 124 -1.76 14.94 -3.70
C PRO A 124 -2.96 15.36 -4.55
N ALA A 125 -2.85 16.53 -5.20
CA ALA A 125 -3.86 17.00 -6.15
C ALA A 125 -4.10 15.96 -7.26
N SER A 126 -5.36 15.76 -7.65
CA SER A 126 -5.76 14.68 -8.57
C SER A 126 -5.05 14.72 -9.91
N TRP A 127 -4.80 15.92 -10.47
CA TRP A 127 -4.05 16.05 -11.72
C TRP A 127 -2.61 15.55 -11.61
N HIS A 128 -1.98 15.72 -10.44
CA HIS A 128 -0.62 15.26 -10.18
C HIS A 128 -0.58 13.72 -10.08
N ILE A 129 -1.61 13.10 -9.51
CA ILE A 129 -1.79 11.64 -9.50
C ILE A 129 -1.89 11.11 -10.93
N LEU A 130 -2.82 11.64 -11.73
CA LEU A 130 -3.03 11.22 -13.11
C LEU A 130 -1.74 11.38 -13.95
N TRP A 131 -1.05 12.49 -13.79
CA TRP A 131 0.22 12.73 -14.48
C TRP A 131 1.30 11.73 -14.08
N ARG A 132 1.44 11.40 -12.78
CA ARG A 132 2.40 10.37 -12.34
C ARG A 132 2.05 8.98 -12.86
N MET A 133 0.75 8.63 -12.91
CA MET A 133 0.28 7.37 -13.50
C MET A 133 0.67 7.27 -14.99
N MET A 134 0.43 8.32 -15.77
CA MET A 134 0.78 8.35 -17.20
C MET A 134 2.28 8.22 -17.46
N ARG A 135 3.13 8.62 -16.51
CA ARG A 135 4.59 8.46 -16.59
C ARG A 135 5.12 7.16 -15.98
N GLY A 136 4.26 6.34 -15.37
CA GLY A 136 4.68 5.15 -14.63
C GLY A 136 5.66 5.43 -13.49
N SER A 137 5.60 6.63 -12.89
CA SER A 137 6.57 7.07 -11.87
C SER A 137 6.10 6.70 -10.47
N ILE A 138 6.37 5.45 -10.07
CA ILE A 138 6.18 4.96 -8.70
C ILE A 138 7.41 5.32 -7.87
#